data_AF-A0A7H8QJJ1-F1
#
_entry.id   AF-A0A7H8QJJ1-F1
#
_cell.length_a   1.000
_cell.length_b   1.000
_cell.length_c   1.000
_cell.angle_alpha   90.00
_cell.angle_beta   90.00
_cell.angle_gamma   90.00
#
_symmetry.space_group_name_H-M   'P 1'
#
loop_
_entity.id
_entity.type
_entity.pdbx_description
1 polymer ?
#
loop_
_entity_poly.entity_id
_entity_poly.type
_entity_poly.pdbx_seq_one_letter_code
_entity_poly.pdbx_strand_id
1 'polypeptide(L)'
;MSGFGFTTKGHDVITAFENQVVGKTFAITGPSEGGIGSQIAIDLARASLSRLILFGRSVGRAQSVIDAINSSSQTPVKISFVEVMLDSLASVQKLHEKSFRTRKLNL
;
A
#
# COMPACT_ATOMS: atom_id res chain seq x y z
N MET A 1 7.27 15.83 21.23
CA MET A 1 5.93 15.48 20.70
C MET A 1 5.93 15.80 19.23
N SER A 2 5.58 14.87 18.35
CA SER A 2 5.40 15.20 16.93
C SER A 2 4.20 16.14 16.82
N GLY A 3 4.42 17.35 16.34
CA GLY A 3 3.41 18.42 16.24
C GLY A 3 2.41 18.19 15.11
N PHE A 4 1.78 17.02 15.09
CA PHE A 4 0.73 16.71 14.13
C PHE A 4 -0.60 17.28 14.63
N GLY A 5 -1.36 17.85 13.70
CA GLY A 5 -2.65 18.47 13.95
C GLY A 5 -3.58 18.29 12.77
N PHE A 6 -4.72 18.98 12.81
CA PHE A 6 -5.78 18.84 11.81
C PHE A 6 -5.32 19.10 10.36
N THR A 7 -4.32 19.96 10.17
CA THR A 7 -3.80 20.33 8.85
C THR A 7 -2.61 19.49 8.39
N THR A 8 -2.15 18.53 9.20
CA THR A 8 -1.05 17.64 8.85
C THR A 8 -1.45 16.74 7.68
N LYS A 9 -0.61 16.70 6.64
CA LYS A 9 -0.81 15.84 5.47
C LYS A 9 -0.09 14.52 5.64
N GLY A 10 -0.48 13.51 4.87
CA GLY A 10 0.15 12.18 4.92
C GLY A 10 1.66 12.24 4.63
N HIS A 11 2.08 13.08 3.68
CA HIS A 11 3.50 13.28 3.39
C HIS A 11 4.29 13.85 4.57
N ASP A 12 3.71 14.74 5.40
CA ASP A 12 4.39 15.30 6.58
C ASP A 12 4.73 14.19 7.58
N VAL A 13 3.79 13.26 7.79
CA VAL A 13 3.96 12.11 8.66
C VAL A 13 5.03 11.17 8.10
N ILE A 14 5.00 10.91 6.80
CA ILE A 14 5.95 10.00 6.15
C ILE A 14 7.37 10.56 6.19
N THR A 15 7.55 11.87 5.97
CA THR A 15 8.85 12.52 6.12
C THR A 15 9.34 12.45 7.57
N ALA A 16 8.47 12.71 8.55
CA ALA A 16 8.85 12.63 9.97
C ALA A 16 9.26 11.20 10.41
N PHE A 17 8.76 10.17 9.73
CA PHE A 17 9.06 8.76 10.01
C PHE A 17 9.72 8.04 8.83
N GLU A 18 10.53 8.75 8.03
CA GLU A 18 11.10 8.20 6.80
C GLU A 18 11.88 6.89 7.03
N ASN A 19 12.66 6.83 8.11
CA ASN A 19 13.40 5.63 8.53
C ASN A 19 12.49 4.41 8.82
N GLN A 20 11.20 4.63 9.07
CA GLN A 20 10.22 3.58 9.25
C GLN A 20 9.52 3.15 7.96
N VAL A 21 9.77 3.84 6.85
CA VAL A 21 9.16 3.59 5.53
C VAL A 21 10.17 2.99 4.56
N VAL A 22 11.41 3.50 4.55
CA VAL A 22 12.45 3.08 3.61
C VAL A 22 12.68 1.57 3.66
N GLY A 23 12.67 0.95 2.47
CA GLY A 23 12.90 -0.49 2.29
C GLY A 23 11.78 -1.40 2.81
N LYS A 24 10.69 -0.87 3.37
CA LYS A 24 9.61 -1.68 3.92
C LYS A 24 8.54 -2.05 2.90
N THR A 25 7.75 -3.06 3.27
CA THR A 25 6.55 -3.46 2.52
C THR A 25 5.31 -2.98 3.25
N PHE A 26 4.40 -2.32 2.55
CA PHE A 26 3.12 -1.86 3.09
C PHE A 26 1.95 -2.58 2.41
N ALA A 27 0.90 -2.84 3.18
CA ALA A 27 -0.34 -3.46 2.75
C ALA A 27 -1.49 -2.47 2.99
N ILE A 28 -2.26 -2.16 1.95
CA ILE A 28 -3.36 -1.20 2.03
C ILE A 28 -4.65 -1.85 1.56
N THR A 29 -5.68 -1.80 2.40
CA THR A 29 -7.06 -2.14 2.06
C THR A 29 -7.81 -0.88 1.62
N GLY A 30 -8.73 -1.02 0.67
CA GLY A 30 -9.48 0.12 0.12
C GLY A 30 -8.62 1.11 -0.70
N PRO A 31 -7.83 0.66 -1.70
CA PRO A 31 -6.95 1.50 -2.50
C PRO A 31 -7.69 2.23 -3.64
N SER A 32 -9.02 2.29 -3.60
CA SER A 32 -9.80 2.94 -4.65
C SER A 32 -9.65 4.45 -4.60
N GLU A 33 -9.71 5.07 -5.77
CA GLU A 33 -9.59 6.52 -5.94
C GLU A 33 -10.53 7.31 -5.03
N GLY A 34 -10.05 8.46 -4.54
CA GLY A 34 -10.79 9.35 -3.63
C GLY A 34 -10.85 8.88 -2.17
N GLY A 35 -10.39 7.66 -1.87
CA GLY A 35 -10.31 7.14 -0.50
C GLY A 35 -9.00 7.50 0.21
N ILE A 36 -9.02 7.52 1.54
CA ILE A 36 -7.83 7.75 2.38
C ILE A 36 -6.73 6.72 2.07
N GLY A 37 -7.10 5.45 1.85
CA GLY A 37 -6.17 4.39 1.49
C GLY A 37 -5.37 4.71 0.22
N SER A 38 -6.03 5.28 -0.80
CA SER A 38 -5.35 5.69 -2.03
C SER A 38 -4.37 6.83 -1.81
N GLN A 39 -4.74 7.84 -1.02
CA GLN A 39 -3.86 8.97 -0.72
C GLN A 39 -2.63 8.52 0.08
N ILE A 40 -2.80 7.65 1.07
CA ILE A 40 -1.69 7.09 1.84
C ILE A 40 -0.77 6.27 0.93
N ALA A 41 -1.32 5.48 0.00
CA ALA A 41 -0.56 4.72 -0.98
C ALA A 41 0.38 5.61 -1.79
N ILE A 42 -0.15 6.72 -2.31
CA ILE A 42 0.59 7.71 -3.11
C ILE A 42 1.61 8.44 -2.24
N ASP A 43 1.23 8.85 -1.02
CA ASP A 43 2.15 9.55 -0.13
C ASP A 43 3.33 8.66 0.29
N LEU A 44 3.08 7.36 0.54
CA LEU A 44 4.13 6.37 0.84
C LEU A 44 5.08 6.19 -0.34
N ALA A 45 4.55 6.16 -1.55
CA ALA A 45 5.33 5.96 -2.77
C ALA A 45 6.39 7.04 -3.00
N ARG A 46 6.18 8.26 -2.47
CA ARG A 46 7.17 9.34 -2.52
C ARG A 46 8.42 9.06 -1.70
N ALA A 47 8.33 8.15 -0.73
CA ALA A 47 9.47 7.63 0.02
C ALA A 47 10.00 6.33 -0.61
N SER A 48 11.25 5.99 -0.31
CA SER A 48 11.95 4.83 -0.89
C SER A 48 11.55 3.48 -0.28
N LEU A 49 10.25 3.14 -0.32
CA LEU A 49 9.73 1.84 0.14
C LEU A 49 10.06 0.71 -0.85
N SER A 50 10.02 -0.55 -0.38
CA SER A 50 10.35 -1.71 -1.22
C SER A 50 9.16 -2.24 -2.01
N ARG A 51 7.97 -2.34 -1.37
CA ARG A 51 6.78 -2.92 -2.01
C ARG A 51 5.48 -2.36 -1.45
N LEU A 52 4.51 -2.18 -2.33
CA LEU A 52 3.13 -1.87 -1.98
C LEU A 52 2.21 -3.00 -2.40
N ILE A 53 1.38 -3.47 -1.47
CA ILE A 53 0.36 -4.48 -1.73
C ILE A 53 -1.01 -3.83 -1.56
N LEU A 54 -1.78 -3.79 -2.64
CA LEU A 54 -3.08 -3.15 -2.70
C LEU A 54 -4.17 -4.21 -2.70
N PHE A 55 -5.06 -4.19 -1.71
CA PHE A 55 -6.16 -5.13 -1.56
C PHE A 55 -7.48 -4.46 -1.93
N GLY A 56 -8.11 -4.92 -3.00
CA GLY A 56 -9.36 -4.33 -3.48
C GLY A 56 -10.22 -5.34 -4.23
N ARG A 57 -11.40 -4.89 -4.65
CA ARG A 57 -12.38 -5.75 -5.33
C ARG A 57 -12.16 -5.87 -6.84
N SER A 58 -11.47 -4.92 -7.46
CA SER A 58 -11.05 -5.03 -8.86
C SER A 58 -9.87 -4.10 -9.13
N VAL A 59 -8.96 -4.54 -10.00
CA VAL A 59 -7.79 -3.75 -10.40
C VAL A 59 -8.19 -2.47 -11.13
N GLY A 60 -9.26 -2.52 -11.94
CA GLY A 60 -9.72 -1.36 -12.71
C GLY A 60 -10.09 -0.16 -11.84
N ARG A 61 -10.58 -0.38 -10.62
CA ARG A 61 -10.89 0.69 -9.65
C ARG A 61 -9.67 1.27 -8.94
N ALA A 62 -8.52 0.61 -9.05
CA ALA A 62 -7.26 1.03 -8.46
C ALA A 62 -6.23 1.45 -9.51
N GLN A 63 -6.54 1.34 -10.80
CA GLN A 63 -5.57 1.60 -11.86
C GLN A 63 -5.06 3.05 -11.83
N SER A 64 -5.96 4.02 -11.69
CA SER A 64 -5.59 5.44 -11.55
C SER A 64 -4.65 5.68 -10.36
N VAL A 65 -4.85 4.94 -9.26
CA VAL A 65 -4.00 5.01 -8.06
C VAL A 65 -2.64 4.36 -8.30
N ILE A 66 -2.60 3.21 -9.00
CA ILE A 66 -1.35 2.54 -9.40
C ILE A 66 -0.52 3.46 -10.29
N ASP A 67 -1.15 4.15 -11.24
CA ASP A 67 -0.49 5.09 -12.13
C ASP A 67 0.07 6.29 -11.34
N ALA A 68 -0.73 6.85 -10.41
CA ALA A 68 -0.30 7.94 -9.54
C ALA A 68 0.87 7.54 -8.62
N ILE A 69 0.87 6.31 -8.07
CA ILE A 69 1.99 5.76 -7.30
C ILE A 69 3.24 5.77 -8.16
N ASN A 70 3.19 5.19 -9.36
CA ASN A 70 4.34 5.13 -10.28
C ASN A 70 4.87 6.52 -10.64
N SER A 71 3.99 7.50 -10.89
CA SER A 71 4.39 8.88 -11.19
C SER A 71 4.97 9.63 -10.00
N SER A 72 4.55 9.30 -8.78
CA SER A 72 5.01 9.97 -7.54
C SER A 72 6.28 9.37 -6.94
N SER A 73 6.70 8.20 -7.40
CA SER A 73 7.81 7.46 -6.82
C SER A 73 9.17 7.97 -7.30
N GLN A 74 10.10 8.21 -6.37
CA GLN A 74 11.49 8.56 -6.71
C GLN A 74 12.29 7.35 -7.20
N THR A 75 11.96 6.16 -6.67
CA THR A 75 12.55 4.88 -7.07
C THR A 75 11.45 3.92 -7.49
N PRO A 76 11.69 3.00 -8.45
CA PRO A 76 10.67 2.04 -8.86
C PRO A 76 10.09 1.23 -7.69
N VAL A 77 8.80 1.42 -7.40
CA VAL A 77 8.08 0.69 -6.34
C VAL A 77 7.52 -0.61 -6.92
N LYS A 78 7.76 -1.74 -6.25
CA LYS A 78 7.08 -2.98 -6.61
C LYS A 78 5.63 -2.93 -6.14
N ILE A 79 4.68 -2.83 -7.05
CA ILE A 79 3.25 -2.82 -6.73
C ILE A 79 2.66 -4.21 -6.99
N SER A 80 1.80 -4.68 -6.10
CA SER A 80 1.02 -5.92 -6.28
C SER A 80 -0.43 -5.64 -5.94
N PHE A 81 -1.32 -5.75 -6.91
CA PHE A 81 -2.75 -5.71 -6.66
C PHE A 81 -3.24 -7.12 -6.35
N VAL A 82 -4.03 -7.26 -5.29
CA VAL A 82 -4.68 -8.52 -4.98
C VAL A 82 -6.18 -8.33 -4.84
N GLU A 83 -6.90 -9.05 -5.68
CA GLU A 83 -8.35 -9.07 -5.66
C GLU A 83 -8.83 -9.87 -4.45
N VAL A 84 -9.58 -9.22 -3.57
CA VAL A 84 -10.13 -9.82 -2.35
C VAL A 84 -11.45 -9.17 -1.96
N MET A 85 -12.37 -10.00 -1.49
CA MET A 85 -13.63 -9.59 -0.87
C MET A 85 -13.42 -9.63 0.65
N LEU A 86 -13.16 -8.48 1.27
CA LEU A 86 -12.82 -8.38 2.70
C LEU A 86 -14.02 -8.64 3.63
N ASP A 87 -15.23 -8.66 3.08
CA ASP A 87 -16.46 -9.09 3.73
C ASP A 87 -16.64 -10.63 3.73
N SER A 88 -15.73 -11.37 3.10
CA SER A 88 -15.76 -12.83 3.05
C SER A 88 -14.49 -13.43 3.67
N LEU A 89 -14.64 -14.08 4.83
CA LEU A 89 -13.53 -14.79 5.48
C LEU A 89 -12.91 -15.85 4.56
N ALA A 90 -13.74 -16.54 3.78
CA ALA A 90 -13.26 -17.53 2.81
C ALA A 90 -12.38 -16.90 1.72
N SER A 91 -12.73 -15.69 1.24
CA SER A 91 -11.90 -14.94 0.29
C SER A 91 -10.55 -14.56 0.90
N VAL A 92 -10.54 -14.08 2.14
CA VAL A 92 -9.33 -13.71 2.89
C VAL A 92 -8.44 -14.93 3.18
N GLN A 93 -9.02 -16.08 3.51
CA GLN A 93 -8.27 -17.33 3.72
C GLN A 93 -7.62 -17.82 2.43
N LYS A 94 -8.36 -17.80 1.31
CA LYS A 94 -7.83 -18.20 -0.01
C LYS A 94 -6.66 -17.32 -0.46
N LEU A 95 -6.70 -16.02 -0.14
CA LEU A 95 -5.57 -15.11 -0.35
C LEU A 95 -4.31 -15.59 0.38
N HIS A 96 -4.43 -15.90 1.68
CA HIS A 96 -3.29 -16.33 2.50
C HIS A 96 -2.58 -17.54 1.89
N GLU A 97 -3.35 -18.54 1.46
CA GLU A 97 -2.84 -19.75 0.84
C GLU A 97 -2.10 -19.47 -0.48
N LYS A 98 -2.62 -18.55 -1.30
CA LYS A 98 -2.12 -18.30 -2.66
C LYS A 98 -0.92 -17.33 -2.70
N SER A 99 -0.90 -16.31 -1.84
CA SER A 99 0.07 -15.21 -1.93
C SER A 99 1.20 -15.27 -0.91
N PHE A 100 1.00 -15.90 0.25
CA PHE A 100 1.97 -15.88 1.34
C PHE A 100 2.62 -17.23 1.62
N ARG A 101 2.03 -18.34 1.17
CA ARG A 101 2.54 -19.70 1.42
C ARG A 101 3.69 -20.12 0.51
N THR A 102 3.94 -19.41 -0.59
CA THR A 102 5.06 -19.69 -1.52
C THR A 102 6.43 -19.26 -0.98
N ARG A 103 6.49 -18.62 0.20
CA ARG A 103 7.71 -18.40 0.98
C ARG A 103 7.77 -19.33 2.19
N LYS A 104 7.59 -20.64 1.97
CA LYS A 104 8.06 -21.60 2.98
C LYS A 104 9.58 -21.44 3.03
N LEU A 105 10.03 -20.92 4.15
CA LEU A 105 11.41 -20.71 4.55
C LEU A 105 12.26 -21.94 4.20
N ASN A 106 13.27 -21.74 3.36
CA ASN A 106 14.52 -22.47 3.53
C ASN A 106 15.30 -21.67 4.61
N LEU A 107 14.95 -21.93 5.86
CA LEU A 107 15.88 -21.77 6.99
C LEU A 107 16.56 -23.11 7.21
#